data_AF-A0A1C9WBV3-F1
#
_entry.id   AF-A0A1C9WBV3-F1
#
_cell.length_a   1.000
_cell.length_b   1.000
_cell.length_c   1.000
_cell.angle_alpha   90.00
_cell.angle_beta   90.00
_cell.angle_gamma   90.00
#
_symmetry.space_group_name_H-M   'P 1'
#
loop_
_entity.id
_entity.type
_entity.pdbx_description
1 polymer ?
#
loop_
_entity_poly.entity_id
_entity_poly.type
_entity_poly.pdbx_seq_one_letter_code
_entity_poly.pdbx_strand_id
1 'polypeptide(L)'
;MSNQRIKIPRQSDKKVWGVFKDLASQYSVAQINVNAVGFASIGAVNPNSPSTEMDALLSKNSSIIDTMSLPIPGYSVSFHRGGSYTPEQKSGVFDEILLSQNNQNQVSVENKINIVAFLNKKLNSFDSSKSIKGDPEAQAQLEAMHISTLERLETLNEELIQKSSEFRENLERQYSEKQNSLEQNIQKEKERLEGEYRAKNEILETKADELGKKIKAIDDRDNTHVRRSLRKELQEIIQSRSTEFKLTSGTNQLRTPIHVLCIFLIALFAAGGIWYAIELFDYVGQEGATTTNTVIIAIKQLGLTIGGVGTAVFYLRWLNRWFEQHSQAEFHLKHFQLDIDRASWVVETALEWNTSTGTIIPTVLMESITKNLFEREGEAPVPDMEAGDQLASAILGSASRVKIQAAGGGAQLEFEGNKLRKEMAS
;
A
#
# COMPACT_ATOMS: atom_id res chain seq x y z
N MET A 1 -93.04 -18.08 -35.46
CA MET A 1 -91.58 -17.85 -35.45
C MET A 1 -90.94 -18.92 -36.31
N SER A 2 -90.29 -18.56 -37.41
CA SER A 2 -89.51 -19.49 -38.23
C SER A 2 -88.09 -19.56 -37.68
N ASN A 3 -87.62 -20.78 -37.40
CA ASN A 3 -86.26 -21.03 -36.91
C ASN A 3 -85.49 -21.84 -37.96
N GLN A 4 -84.32 -21.37 -38.36
CA GLN A 4 -83.39 -22.09 -39.23
C GLN A 4 -82.14 -22.47 -38.46
N ARG A 5 -81.53 -23.61 -38.80
CA ARG A 5 -80.37 -24.15 -38.08
C ARG A 5 -79.22 -24.41 -39.04
N ILE A 6 -78.01 -24.07 -38.61
CA ILE A 6 -76.77 -24.33 -39.33
C ILE A 6 -75.84 -25.10 -38.40
N LYS A 7 -75.29 -26.22 -38.88
CA LYS A 7 -74.29 -27.01 -38.15
C LYS A 7 -72.89 -26.58 -38.57
N ILE A 8 -72.02 -26.40 -37.59
CA ILE A 8 -70.62 -26.01 -37.82
C ILE A 8 -69.67 -26.94 -37.05
N PRO A 9 -68.45 -27.20 -37.56
CA PRO A 9 -67.46 -27.98 -36.83
C PRO A 9 -66.99 -27.19 -35.61
N ARG A 10 -66.68 -27.88 -34.50
CA ARG A 10 -66.29 -27.23 -33.24
C ARG A 10 -65.14 -26.24 -33.46
N GLN A 11 -65.35 -24.98 -33.10
CA GLN A 11 -64.36 -23.90 -33.24
C GLN A 11 -63.90 -23.37 -31.88
N SER A 12 -62.69 -22.83 -31.84
CA SER A 12 -62.15 -22.08 -30.69
C SER A 12 -62.99 -20.84 -30.39
N ASP A 13 -63.12 -20.47 -29.12
CA ASP A 13 -63.90 -19.30 -28.67
C ASP A 13 -63.46 -18.00 -29.33
N LYS A 14 -62.14 -17.84 -29.61
CA LYS A 14 -61.59 -16.66 -30.30
C LYS A 14 -62.16 -16.48 -31.71
N LYS A 15 -62.34 -17.58 -32.43
CA LYS A 15 -62.87 -17.56 -33.80
C LYS A 15 -64.39 -17.34 -33.81
N VAL A 16 -65.11 -17.96 -32.88
CA VAL A 16 -66.57 -17.73 -32.71
C VAL A 16 -66.84 -16.27 -32.35
N TRP A 17 -66.11 -15.73 -31.36
CA TRP A 17 -66.21 -14.32 -30.98
C TRP A 17 -65.87 -13.36 -32.11
N GLY A 18 -64.79 -13.64 -32.87
CA GLY A 18 -64.42 -12.82 -34.02
C GLY A 18 -65.54 -12.70 -35.06
N VAL A 19 -66.21 -13.81 -35.37
CA VAL A 19 -67.34 -13.81 -36.33
C VAL A 19 -68.55 -13.04 -35.79
N PHE A 20 -68.86 -13.18 -34.50
CA PHE A 20 -69.97 -12.43 -33.88
C PHE A 20 -69.67 -10.94 -33.74
N LYS A 21 -68.41 -10.57 -33.49
CA LYS A 21 -67.95 -9.18 -33.50
C LYS A 21 -68.09 -8.57 -34.90
N ASP A 22 -67.62 -9.27 -35.94
CA ASP A 22 -67.73 -8.80 -37.32
C ASP A 22 -69.20 -8.58 -37.71
N LEU A 23 -70.10 -9.50 -37.33
CA LEU A 23 -71.55 -9.36 -37.53
C LEU A 23 -72.13 -8.18 -36.75
N ALA A 24 -71.74 -7.99 -35.48
CA ALA A 24 -72.23 -6.88 -34.68
C ALA A 24 -71.78 -5.52 -35.23
N SER A 25 -70.54 -5.42 -35.75
CA SER A 25 -70.03 -4.23 -36.42
C SER A 25 -70.75 -3.94 -37.75
N GLN A 26 -71.10 -4.98 -38.53
CA GLN A 26 -71.77 -4.83 -39.81
C GLN A 26 -73.23 -4.35 -39.68
N TYR A 27 -73.91 -4.72 -38.58
CA TYR A 27 -75.32 -4.39 -38.34
C TYR A 27 -75.54 -3.40 -37.18
N SER A 28 -74.47 -2.72 -36.72
CA SER A 28 -74.50 -1.70 -35.66
C SER A 28 -75.21 -2.14 -34.38
N VAL A 29 -74.98 -3.37 -33.93
CA VAL A 29 -75.59 -3.91 -32.70
C VAL A 29 -74.74 -3.52 -31.49
N ALA A 30 -75.36 -2.91 -30.48
CA ALA A 30 -74.65 -2.35 -29.33
C ALA A 30 -74.15 -3.40 -28.31
N GLN A 31 -74.81 -4.56 -28.21
CA GLN A 31 -74.53 -5.55 -27.17
C GLN A 31 -74.71 -6.98 -27.67
N ILE A 32 -73.81 -7.87 -27.24
CA ILE A 32 -73.83 -9.32 -27.47
C ILE A 32 -73.97 -10.00 -26.11
N ASN A 33 -74.93 -10.91 -25.95
CA ASN A 33 -75.07 -11.66 -24.71
C ASN A 33 -74.22 -12.93 -24.77
N VAL A 34 -73.34 -13.11 -23.79
CA VAL A 34 -72.43 -14.27 -23.73
C VAL A 34 -72.60 -15.01 -22.41
N ASN A 35 -72.86 -16.32 -22.50
CA ASN A 35 -72.86 -17.22 -21.34
C ASN A 35 -71.72 -18.23 -21.47
N ALA A 36 -70.95 -18.37 -20.40
CA ALA A 36 -69.88 -19.34 -20.29
C ALA A 36 -70.34 -20.60 -19.52
N VAL A 37 -69.71 -21.73 -19.81
CA VAL A 37 -69.89 -22.97 -19.04
C VAL A 37 -69.43 -22.74 -17.58
N GLY A 38 -70.24 -23.17 -16.61
CA GLY A 38 -69.92 -23.07 -15.17
C GLY A 38 -70.62 -21.96 -14.39
N PHE A 39 -71.84 -21.58 -14.80
CA PHE A 39 -72.68 -20.54 -14.15
C PHE A 39 -72.14 -19.10 -14.23
N ALA A 40 -71.07 -18.85 -14.99
CA ALA A 40 -70.57 -17.50 -15.26
C ALA A 40 -71.38 -16.86 -16.41
N SER A 41 -72.35 -16.02 -16.05
CA SER A 41 -73.03 -15.13 -17.01
C SER A 41 -72.19 -13.85 -17.15
N ILE A 42 -71.52 -13.69 -18.28
CA ILE A 42 -70.75 -12.47 -18.61
C ILE A 42 -71.74 -11.34 -19.00
N GLY A 43 -72.97 -11.69 -19.36
CA GLY A 43 -74.04 -10.73 -19.66
C GLY A 43 -73.83 -10.03 -21.00
N ALA A 44 -74.30 -8.77 -21.08
CA ALA A 44 -74.29 -7.97 -22.29
C ALA A 44 -72.92 -7.30 -22.50
N VAL A 45 -72.12 -7.82 -23.43
CA VAL A 45 -70.79 -7.32 -23.76
C VAL A 45 -70.86 -6.42 -24.99
N ASN A 46 -70.21 -5.24 -24.92
CA ASN A 46 -70.08 -4.37 -26.07
C ASN A 46 -68.97 -4.90 -27.00
N PRO A 47 -69.24 -5.15 -28.30
CA PRO A 47 -68.27 -5.70 -29.25
C PRO A 47 -67.03 -4.81 -29.47
N ASN A 48 -67.15 -3.49 -29.23
CA ASN A 48 -66.07 -2.52 -29.41
C ASN A 48 -65.24 -2.26 -28.14
N SER A 49 -65.76 -2.66 -26.97
CA SER A 49 -65.08 -2.54 -25.68
C SER A 49 -65.35 -3.81 -24.85
N PRO A 50 -64.60 -4.90 -25.05
CA PRO A 50 -64.81 -6.14 -24.30
C PRO A 50 -64.61 -5.88 -22.81
N SER A 51 -65.44 -6.49 -21.96
CA SER A 51 -65.25 -6.47 -20.51
C SER A 51 -63.99 -7.26 -20.13
N THR A 52 -63.39 -6.93 -18.98
CA THR A 52 -62.22 -7.65 -18.43
C THR A 52 -62.46 -9.16 -18.29
N GLU A 53 -63.71 -9.56 -18.05
CA GLU A 53 -64.16 -10.94 -17.97
C GLU A 53 -64.13 -11.65 -19.34
N MET A 54 -64.43 -10.93 -20.42
CA MET A 54 -64.37 -11.48 -21.78
C MET A 54 -62.93 -11.64 -22.26
N ASP A 55 -62.03 -10.72 -21.92
CA ASP A 55 -60.61 -10.85 -22.24
C ASP A 55 -59.96 -12.01 -21.46
N ALA A 56 -60.38 -12.24 -20.21
CA ALA A 56 -59.98 -13.41 -19.43
C ALA A 56 -60.48 -14.74 -20.04
N LEU A 57 -61.63 -14.74 -20.71
CA LEU A 57 -62.12 -15.91 -21.44
C LEU A 57 -61.36 -16.13 -22.75
N LEU A 58 -61.13 -15.06 -23.52
CA LEU A 58 -60.45 -15.12 -24.82
C LEU A 58 -58.96 -15.48 -24.71
N SER A 59 -58.28 -15.06 -23.64
CA SER A 59 -56.87 -15.38 -23.39
C SER A 59 -56.62 -16.87 -23.17
N LYS A 60 -57.61 -17.61 -22.65
CA LYS A 60 -57.50 -19.04 -22.40
C LYS A 60 -57.66 -19.91 -23.66
N ASN A 61 -58.08 -19.31 -24.79
CA ASN A 61 -58.27 -19.96 -26.10
C ASN A 61 -58.95 -21.34 -26.04
N SER A 62 -59.90 -21.49 -25.12
CA SER A 62 -60.59 -22.73 -24.81
C SER A 62 -61.95 -22.81 -25.53
N SER A 63 -62.73 -23.87 -25.28
CA SER A 63 -64.13 -24.00 -25.71
C SER A 63 -65.07 -23.89 -24.50
N ILE A 64 -65.11 -22.71 -23.88
CA ILE A 64 -65.87 -22.40 -22.67
C ILE A 64 -67.19 -21.66 -22.93
N ILE A 65 -67.34 -20.92 -24.04
CA ILE A 65 -68.63 -20.27 -24.38
C ILE A 65 -69.73 -21.33 -24.59
N ASP A 66 -70.80 -21.29 -23.81
CA ASP A 66 -71.93 -22.24 -23.94
C ASP A 66 -72.98 -21.71 -24.93
N THR A 67 -73.38 -20.45 -24.73
CA THR A 67 -74.34 -19.79 -25.63
C THR A 67 -73.95 -18.34 -25.88
N MET A 68 -74.12 -17.89 -27.12
CA MET A 68 -73.96 -16.48 -27.49
C MET A 68 -75.16 -16.02 -28.30
N SER A 69 -75.79 -14.92 -27.92
CA SER A 69 -76.93 -14.37 -28.68
C SER A 69 -76.67 -12.94 -29.12
N LEU A 70 -76.94 -12.69 -30.40
CA LEU A 70 -76.84 -11.40 -31.06
C LEU A 70 -78.23 -10.99 -31.56
N PRO A 71 -78.88 -10.02 -30.90
CA PRO A 71 -80.16 -9.50 -31.35
C PRO A 71 -79.93 -8.46 -32.46
N ILE A 72 -80.17 -8.84 -33.70
CA ILE A 72 -80.23 -7.91 -34.83
C ILE A 72 -81.69 -7.44 -34.96
N PRO A 73 -81.97 -6.16 -35.33
CA PRO A 73 -83.34 -5.70 -35.51
C PRO A 73 -84.15 -6.62 -36.44
N GLY A 74 -85.14 -7.33 -35.88
CA GLY A 74 -86.01 -8.28 -36.60
C GLY A 74 -85.43 -9.69 -36.83
N TYR A 75 -84.20 -9.98 -36.40
CA TYR A 75 -83.53 -11.28 -36.60
C TYR A 75 -82.59 -11.60 -35.43
N SER A 76 -82.72 -12.76 -34.79
CA SER A 76 -81.84 -13.15 -33.69
C SER A 76 -80.94 -14.32 -34.10
N VAL A 77 -79.63 -14.15 -33.91
CA VAL A 77 -78.63 -15.18 -34.16
C VAL A 77 -78.14 -15.70 -32.81
N SER A 78 -78.36 -16.98 -32.54
CA SER A 78 -77.95 -17.63 -31.29
C SER A 78 -77.03 -18.81 -31.58
N PHE A 79 -75.85 -18.81 -30.99
CA PHE A 79 -74.91 -19.92 -31.00
C PHE A 79 -75.14 -20.79 -29.77
N HIS A 80 -75.17 -22.11 -29.99
CA HIS A 80 -75.29 -23.11 -28.95
C HIS A 80 -74.17 -24.15 -29.12
N ARG A 81 -73.34 -24.28 -28.09
CA ARG A 81 -72.28 -25.28 -28.06
C ARG A 81 -72.86 -26.68 -27.86
N GLY A 82 -72.51 -27.59 -28.77
CA GLY A 82 -73.01 -28.97 -28.76
C GLY A 82 -74.50 -29.15 -29.05
N GLY A 83 -75.21 -28.08 -29.42
CA GLY A 83 -76.61 -28.15 -29.87
C GLY A 83 -77.63 -27.58 -28.90
N SER A 84 -78.84 -27.38 -29.42
CA SER A 84 -79.94 -26.63 -28.80
C SER A 84 -81.11 -27.49 -28.28
N TYR A 85 -81.05 -28.83 -28.40
CA TYR A 85 -82.12 -29.72 -27.96
C TYR A 85 -81.94 -30.19 -26.50
N THR A 86 -83.01 -30.10 -25.71
CA THR A 86 -83.29 -30.97 -24.56
C THR A 86 -84.30 -32.02 -25.03
N PRO A 87 -84.04 -33.34 -24.91
CA PRO A 87 -83.24 -34.03 -23.89
C PRO A 87 -82.01 -34.81 -24.42
N GLU A 88 -81.54 -34.57 -25.64
CA GLU A 88 -80.37 -35.28 -26.20
C GLU A 88 -79.03 -34.68 -25.72
N GLN A 89 -78.05 -35.55 -25.46
CA GLN A 89 -76.71 -35.18 -25.01
C GLN A 89 -76.04 -34.24 -26.02
N LYS A 90 -75.50 -33.10 -25.53
CA LYS A 90 -74.75 -32.14 -26.34
C LYS A 90 -73.64 -32.86 -27.13
N SER A 91 -73.60 -32.65 -28.45
CA SER A 91 -72.60 -33.26 -29.32
C SER A 91 -71.20 -32.71 -29.03
N GLY A 92 -70.20 -33.59 -28.91
CA GLY A 92 -68.81 -33.19 -28.70
C GLY A 92 -68.10 -32.69 -29.96
N VAL A 93 -68.71 -32.87 -31.14
CA VAL A 93 -68.04 -32.76 -32.46
C VAL A 93 -68.49 -31.52 -33.25
N PHE A 94 -69.72 -31.06 -33.06
CA PHE A 94 -70.29 -29.94 -33.81
C PHE A 94 -71.05 -28.97 -32.90
N ASP A 95 -71.08 -27.71 -33.31
CA ASP A 95 -71.85 -26.63 -32.69
C ASP A 95 -73.03 -26.23 -33.58
N GLU A 96 -74.05 -25.59 -33.01
CA GLU A 96 -75.26 -25.16 -33.74
C GLU A 96 -75.45 -23.64 -33.70
N ILE A 97 -75.81 -23.07 -34.84
CA ILE A 97 -76.31 -21.69 -34.94
C ILE A 97 -77.80 -21.73 -35.23
N LEU A 98 -78.59 -21.18 -34.32
CA LEU A 98 -80.02 -20.98 -34.41
C LEU A 98 -80.30 -19.56 -34.91
N LEU A 99 -81.05 -19.47 -35.99
CA LEU A 99 -81.50 -18.21 -36.57
C LEU A 99 -83.01 -18.12 -36.33
N SER A 100 -83.47 -17.17 -35.51
CA SER A 100 -84.89 -16.96 -35.22
C SER A 100 -85.40 -15.62 -35.74
N GLN A 101 -86.54 -15.65 -36.45
CA GLN A 101 -87.16 -14.44 -36.98
C GLN A 101 -88.32 -13.97 -36.09
N ASN A 102 -88.31 -12.69 -35.72
CA ASN A 102 -89.42 -12.05 -35.01
C ASN A 102 -90.40 -11.41 -36.02
N ASN A 103 -91.71 -11.61 -35.82
CA ASN A 103 -92.75 -11.20 -36.77
C ASN A 103 -93.08 -9.70 -36.73
N GLN A 104 -92.55 -8.94 -35.76
CA GLN A 104 -92.88 -7.53 -35.57
C GLN A 104 -92.09 -6.55 -36.45
N ASN A 105 -90.90 -6.93 -36.96
CA ASN A 105 -90.08 -6.09 -37.84
C ASN A 105 -89.70 -6.84 -39.12
N GLN A 106 -90.16 -6.35 -40.27
CA GLN A 106 -89.81 -6.91 -41.58
C GLN A 106 -88.37 -6.53 -41.97
N VAL A 107 -87.43 -7.47 -41.82
CA VAL A 107 -86.07 -7.33 -42.34
C VAL A 107 -86.06 -7.68 -43.84
N SER A 108 -85.36 -6.87 -44.64
CA SER A 108 -85.16 -7.12 -46.09
C SER A 108 -84.57 -8.53 -46.33
N VAL A 109 -85.10 -9.23 -47.35
CA VAL A 109 -84.69 -10.59 -47.74
C VAL A 109 -83.19 -10.66 -48.05
N GLU A 110 -82.64 -9.59 -48.63
CA GLU A 110 -81.21 -9.48 -48.98
C GLU A 110 -80.30 -9.55 -47.74
N ASN A 111 -80.70 -8.89 -46.64
CA ASN A 111 -79.95 -8.94 -45.39
C ASN A 111 -79.96 -10.34 -44.77
N LYS A 112 -81.04 -11.12 -44.94
CA LYS A 112 -81.11 -12.50 -44.44
C LYS A 112 -80.15 -13.43 -45.18
N ILE A 113 -80.08 -13.30 -46.51
CA ILE A 113 -79.18 -14.10 -47.35
C ILE A 113 -77.73 -13.76 -47.04
N ASN A 114 -77.40 -12.47 -46.86
CA ASN A 114 -76.05 -12.02 -46.55
C ASN A 114 -75.56 -12.53 -45.18
N ILE A 115 -76.41 -12.56 -44.15
CA ILE A 115 -76.06 -13.13 -42.84
C ILE A 115 -75.74 -14.63 -42.96
N VAL A 116 -76.59 -15.40 -43.66
CA VAL A 116 -76.38 -16.84 -43.84
C VAL A 116 -75.12 -17.12 -44.67
N ALA A 117 -74.90 -16.38 -45.76
CA ALA A 117 -73.71 -16.51 -46.59
C ALA A 117 -72.42 -16.17 -45.83
N PHE A 118 -72.44 -15.13 -45.00
CA PHE A 118 -71.32 -14.74 -44.15
C PHE A 118 -70.97 -15.84 -43.13
N LEU A 119 -71.98 -16.38 -42.44
CA LEU A 119 -71.80 -17.46 -41.48
C LEU A 119 -71.24 -18.72 -42.16
N ASN A 120 -71.78 -19.13 -43.31
CA ASN A 120 -71.30 -20.31 -44.05
C ASN A 120 -69.84 -20.15 -44.51
N LYS A 121 -69.47 -18.97 -45.03
CA LYS A 121 -68.10 -18.69 -45.51
C LYS A 121 -67.06 -18.67 -44.38
N LYS A 122 -67.40 -18.13 -43.21
CA LYS A 122 -66.44 -17.94 -42.11
C LYS A 122 -66.36 -19.14 -41.16
N LEU A 123 -67.45 -19.88 -41.01
CA LEU A 123 -67.53 -20.99 -40.05
C LEU A 123 -67.50 -22.37 -40.72
N ASN A 124 -67.34 -22.46 -42.04
CA ASN A 124 -67.25 -23.71 -42.79
C ASN A 124 -68.41 -24.67 -42.45
N SER A 125 -69.64 -24.17 -42.58
CA SER A 125 -70.85 -24.98 -42.38
C SER A 125 -70.83 -26.21 -43.29
N PHE A 126 -71.14 -27.38 -42.75
CA PHE A 126 -71.30 -28.60 -43.54
C PHE A 126 -72.71 -29.14 -43.38
N ASP A 127 -73.21 -29.75 -44.46
CA ASP A 127 -74.48 -30.43 -44.47
C ASP A 127 -74.24 -31.91 -44.18
N SER A 128 -74.52 -32.34 -42.95
CA SER A 128 -74.32 -33.74 -42.53
C SER A 128 -75.27 -34.72 -43.25
N SER A 129 -76.18 -34.22 -44.10
CA SER A 129 -77.12 -35.03 -44.87
C SER A 129 -76.56 -35.54 -46.21
N LYS A 130 -75.43 -35.02 -46.70
CA LYS A 130 -74.75 -35.51 -47.91
C LYS A 130 -73.82 -36.69 -47.63
N SER A 131 -74.36 -37.76 -47.07
CA SER A 131 -73.76 -39.08 -47.24
C SER A 131 -73.96 -39.46 -48.70
N ILE A 132 -72.90 -39.49 -49.51
CA ILE A 132 -72.92 -39.96 -50.89
C ILE A 132 -73.31 -41.45 -50.84
N LYS A 133 -74.60 -41.73 -51.03
CA LYS A 133 -75.10 -43.08 -51.24
C LYS A 133 -75.10 -43.32 -52.75
N GLY A 134 -74.14 -44.11 -53.24
CA GLY A 134 -74.41 -44.99 -54.39
C GLY A 134 -73.60 -44.86 -55.68
N ASP A 135 -72.31 -44.52 -55.68
CA ASP A 135 -71.48 -44.73 -56.89
C ASP A 135 -70.12 -45.40 -56.57
N PRO A 136 -69.97 -46.72 -56.80
CA PRO A 136 -68.73 -47.47 -56.52
C PRO A 136 -67.52 -47.00 -57.32
N GLU A 137 -67.71 -46.45 -58.52
CA GLU A 137 -66.62 -46.06 -59.42
C GLU A 137 -66.02 -44.70 -59.01
N ALA A 138 -66.86 -43.75 -58.59
CA ALA A 138 -66.41 -42.49 -58.02
C ALA A 138 -65.66 -42.69 -56.69
N GLN A 139 -66.04 -43.69 -55.90
CA GLN A 139 -65.35 -44.05 -54.65
C GLN A 139 -63.97 -44.68 -54.93
N ALA A 140 -63.87 -45.59 -55.91
CA ALA A 140 -62.60 -46.18 -56.32
C ALA A 140 -61.63 -45.15 -56.91
N GLN A 141 -62.12 -44.20 -57.72
CA GLN A 141 -61.29 -43.10 -58.23
C GLN A 141 -60.80 -42.18 -57.11
N LEU A 142 -61.64 -41.89 -56.11
CA LEU A 142 -61.24 -41.10 -54.95
C LEU A 142 -60.21 -41.82 -54.08
N GLU A 143 -60.34 -43.13 -53.91
CA GLU A 143 -59.36 -43.97 -53.21
C GLU A 143 -58.02 -44.03 -53.95
N ALA A 144 -58.02 -44.17 -55.29
CA ALA A 144 -56.80 -44.14 -56.11
C ALA A 144 -56.10 -42.76 -56.09
N MET A 145 -56.88 -41.67 -56.13
CA MET A 145 -56.33 -40.33 -55.92
C MET A 145 -55.75 -40.19 -54.50
N HIS A 146 -56.43 -40.72 -53.49
CA HIS A 146 -55.94 -40.66 -52.11
C HIS A 146 -54.63 -41.45 -51.94
N ILE A 147 -54.55 -42.67 -52.48
CA ILE A 147 -53.35 -43.51 -52.44
C ILE A 147 -52.18 -42.84 -53.18
N SER A 148 -52.38 -42.32 -54.39
CA SER A 148 -51.32 -41.62 -55.12
C SER A 148 -50.86 -40.34 -54.42
N THR A 149 -51.76 -39.61 -53.74
CA THR A 149 -51.36 -38.46 -52.91
C THR A 149 -50.58 -38.88 -51.67
N LEU A 150 -50.92 -40.01 -51.04
CA LEU A 150 -50.16 -40.56 -49.92
C LEU A 150 -48.76 -40.98 -50.34
N GLU A 151 -48.62 -41.72 -51.43
CA GLU A 151 -47.32 -42.16 -51.96
C GLU A 151 -46.42 -40.96 -52.31
N ARG A 152 -47.00 -39.90 -52.91
CA ARG A 152 -46.26 -38.67 -53.19
C ARG A 152 -45.85 -37.93 -51.91
N LEU A 153 -46.70 -37.95 -50.88
CA LEU A 153 -46.37 -37.37 -49.57
C LEU A 153 -45.29 -38.17 -48.84
N GLU A 154 -45.31 -39.50 -48.94
CA GLU A 154 -44.28 -40.38 -48.40
C GLU A 154 -42.93 -40.10 -49.08
N THR A 155 -42.91 -40.04 -50.41
CA THR A 155 -41.70 -39.72 -51.19
C THR A 155 -41.16 -38.33 -50.84
N LEU A 156 -42.03 -37.32 -50.72
CA LEU A 156 -41.63 -35.97 -50.32
C LEU A 156 -41.11 -35.93 -48.89
N ASN A 157 -41.71 -36.70 -47.97
CA ASN A 157 -41.22 -36.80 -46.60
C ASN A 157 -39.85 -37.47 -46.56
N GLU A 158 -39.64 -38.55 -47.33
CA GLU A 158 -38.34 -39.22 -47.43
C GLU A 158 -37.26 -38.26 -47.97
N GLU A 159 -37.53 -37.54 -49.06
CA GLU A 159 -36.61 -36.56 -49.64
C GLU A 159 -36.30 -35.42 -48.66
N LEU A 160 -37.32 -34.94 -47.93
CA LEU A 160 -37.14 -33.90 -46.92
C LEU A 160 -36.31 -34.40 -45.74
N ILE A 161 -36.52 -35.64 -45.29
CA ILE A 161 -35.71 -36.26 -44.23
C ILE A 161 -34.25 -36.39 -44.68
N GLN A 162 -34.01 -36.83 -45.92
CA GLN A 162 -32.67 -36.96 -46.46
C GLN A 162 -31.96 -35.60 -46.54
N LYS A 163 -32.60 -34.60 -47.15
CA LYS A 163 -32.05 -33.22 -47.24
C LYS A 163 -31.83 -32.60 -45.85
N SER A 164 -32.72 -32.86 -44.91
CA SER A 164 -32.57 -32.41 -43.52
C SER A 164 -31.37 -33.06 -42.84
N SER A 165 -31.15 -34.36 -43.07
CA SER A 165 -29.99 -35.10 -42.56
C SER A 165 -28.68 -34.56 -43.14
N GLU A 166 -28.60 -34.41 -44.47
CA GLU A 166 -27.42 -33.86 -45.16
C GLU A 166 -27.11 -32.43 -44.74
N PHE A 167 -28.15 -31.59 -44.56
CA PHE A 167 -28.00 -30.24 -44.04
C PHE A 167 -27.46 -30.23 -42.61
N ARG A 168 -27.98 -31.10 -41.74
CA ARG A 168 -27.50 -31.25 -40.36
C ARG A 168 -26.04 -31.70 -40.32
N GLU A 169 -25.67 -32.69 -41.10
CA GLU A 169 -24.29 -33.20 -41.12
C GLU A 169 -23.29 -32.13 -41.59
N ASN A 170 -23.62 -31.40 -42.65
CA ASN A 170 -22.78 -30.30 -43.13
C ASN A 170 -22.66 -29.16 -42.11
N LEU A 171 -23.76 -28.85 -41.41
CA LEU A 171 -23.77 -27.83 -40.37
C LEU A 171 -22.92 -28.26 -39.17
N GLU A 172 -23.06 -29.51 -38.72
CA GLU A 172 -22.27 -30.11 -37.64
C GLU A 172 -20.77 -30.07 -37.98
N ARG A 173 -20.39 -30.44 -39.22
CA ARG A 173 -19.01 -30.40 -39.69
C ARG A 173 -18.46 -28.97 -39.66
N GLN A 174 -19.19 -27.99 -40.19
CA GLN A 174 -18.76 -26.58 -40.17
C GLN A 174 -18.62 -26.05 -38.74
N TYR A 175 -19.54 -26.39 -37.83
CA TYR A 175 -19.44 -25.99 -36.44
C TYR A 175 -18.25 -26.64 -35.76
N SER A 176 -18.01 -27.93 -35.98
CA SER A 176 -16.85 -28.64 -35.42
C SER A 176 -15.54 -28.04 -35.91
N GLU A 177 -15.40 -27.77 -37.21
CA GLU A 177 -14.21 -27.12 -37.78
C GLU A 177 -13.99 -25.70 -37.25
N LYS A 178 -15.08 -24.92 -37.13
CA LYS A 178 -15.01 -23.56 -36.56
C LYS A 178 -14.65 -23.59 -35.09
N GLN A 179 -15.19 -24.54 -34.33
CA GLN A 179 -14.89 -24.71 -32.91
C GLN A 179 -13.42 -25.10 -32.72
N ASN A 180 -12.93 -26.08 -33.48
CA ASN A 180 -11.54 -26.52 -33.42
C ASN A 180 -10.56 -25.40 -33.82
N SER A 181 -10.88 -24.63 -34.86
CA SER A 181 -10.01 -23.51 -35.27
C SER A 181 -10.01 -22.36 -34.25
N LEU A 182 -11.16 -22.04 -33.64
CA LEU A 182 -11.25 -21.08 -32.54
C LEU A 182 -10.46 -21.55 -31.31
N GLU A 183 -10.59 -22.82 -30.93
CA GLU A 183 -9.88 -23.40 -29.79
C GLU A 183 -8.36 -23.40 -30.02
N GLN A 184 -7.90 -23.74 -31.22
CA GLN A 184 -6.49 -23.62 -31.58
C GLN A 184 -5.97 -22.18 -31.54
N ASN A 185 -6.77 -21.21 -32.01
CA ASN A 185 -6.38 -19.81 -31.96
C ASN A 185 -6.31 -19.28 -30.53
N ILE A 186 -7.27 -19.65 -29.68
CA ILE A 186 -7.26 -19.31 -28.25
C ILE A 186 -6.04 -19.93 -27.57
N GLN A 187 -5.73 -21.19 -27.86
CA GLN A 187 -4.58 -21.87 -27.28
C GLN A 187 -3.26 -21.23 -27.70
N LYS A 188 -3.09 -20.91 -28.99
CA LYS A 188 -1.90 -20.20 -29.50
C LYS A 188 -1.74 -18.82 -28.86
N GLU A 189 -2.84 -18.07 -28.73
CA GLU A 189 -2.80 -16.74 -28.13
C GLU A 189 -2.48 -16.81 -26.64
N LYS A 190 -3.02 -17.83 -25.93
CA LYS A 190 -2.69 -18.09 -24.54
C LYS A 190 -1.20 -18.43 -24.37
N GLU A 191 -0.65 -19.30 -25.20
CA GLU A 191 0.77 -19.66 -25.18
C GLU A 191 1.67 -18.43 -25.48
N ARG A 192 1.28 -17.61 -26.47
CA ARG A 192 1.96 -16.35 -26.78
C ARG A 192 1.96 -15.40 -25.59
N LEU A 193 0.81 -15.20 -24.96
CA LEU A 193 0.63 -14.29 -23.84
C LEU A 193 1.36 -14.78 -22.58
N GLU A 194 1.32 -16.08 -22.30
CA GLU A 194 2.09 -16.69 -21.21
C GLU A 194 3.61 -16.57 -21.46
N GLY A 195 4.06 -16.73 -22.71
CA GLY A 195 5.45 -16.51 -23.10
C GLY A 195 5.89 -15.05 -22.87
N GLU A 196 5.11 -14.08 -23.32
CA GLU A 196 5.38 -12.65 -23.08
C GLU A 196 5.38 -12.30 -21.60
N TYR A 197 4.46 -12.87 -20.83
CA TYR A 197 4.37 -12.64 -19.40
C TYR A 197 5.60 -13.18 -18.66
N ARG A 198 6.03 -14.40 -18.99
CA ARG A 198 7.26 -14.99 -18.43
C ARG A 198 8.49 -14.17 -18.78
N ALA A 199 8.65 -13.78 -20.05
CA ALA A 199 9.77 -12.95 -20.47
C ALA A 199 9.80 -11.59 -19.76
N LYS A 200 8.63 -10.95 -19.59
CA LYS A 200 8.53 -9.70 -18.83
C LYS A 200 8.89 -9.89 -17.37
N ASN A 201 8.44 -10.96 -16.73
CA ASN A 201 8.77 -11.24 -15.34
C ASN A 201 10.27 -11.51 -15.15
N GLU A 202 10.91 -12.24 -16.06
CA GLU A 202 12.36 -12.48 -16.02
C GLU A 202 13.15 -11.16 -16.20
N ILE A 203 12.71 -10.27 -17.09
CA ILE A 203 13.29 -8.93 -17.23
C ILE A 203 13.07 -8.08 -15.97
N LEU A 204 11.92 -8.20 -15.31
CA LEU A 204 11.64 -7.47 -14.07
C LEU A 204 12.47 -8.00 -12.91
N GLU A 205 12.64 -9.31 -12.80
CA GLU A 205 13.44 -9.97 -11.76
C GLU A 205 14.91 -9.61 -11.90
N THR A 206 15.48 -9.71 -13.11
CA THR A 206 16.85 -9.27 -13.40
C THR A 206 17.07 -7.79 -13.09
N LYS A 207 16.11 -6.91 -13.44
CA LYS A 207 16.19 -5.48 -13.07
C LYS A 207 16.10 -5.26 -11.57
N ALA A 208 15.24 -6.01 -10.86
CA ALA A 208 15.12 -5.91 -9.41
C ALA A 208 16.44 -6.32 -8.73
N ASP A 209 17.08 -7.38 -9.22
CA ASP A 209 18.39 -7.83 -8.73
C ASP A 209 19.50 -6.81 -9.01
N GLU A 210 19.53 -6.23 -10.22
CA GLU A 210 20.47 -5.14 -10.55
C GLU A 210 20.27 -3.92 -9.66
N LEU A 211 19.02 -3.52 -9.42
CA LEU A 211 18.70 -2.40 -8.54
C LEU A 211 19.07 -2.72 -7.09
N GLY A 212 18.82 -3.94 -6.61
CA GLY A 212 19.24 -4.39 -5.29
C GLY A 212 20.76 -4.33 -5.10
N LYS A 213 21.53 -4.76 -6.11
CA LYS A 213 23.00 -4.62 -6.12
C LYS A 213 23.44 -3.15 -6.10
N LYS A 214 22.79 -2.28 -6.88
CA LYS A 214 23.08 -0.83 -6.90
C LYS A 214 22.75 -0.15 -5.57
N ILE A 215 21.63 -0.48 -4.94
CA ILE A 215 21.24 0.09 -3.64
C ILE A 215 22.26 -0.30 -2.57
N LYS A 216 22.66 -1.58 -2.50
CA LYS A 216 23.70 -2.04 -1.57
C LYS A 216 25.03 -1.28 -1.79
N ALA A 217 25.45 -1.15 -3.05
CA ALA A 217 26.67 -0.41 -3.38
C ALA A 217 26.60 1.09 -3.04
N ILE A 218 25.41 1.72 -3.11
CA ILE A 218 25.22 3.11 -2.70
C ILE A 218 25.28 3.23 -1.18
N ASP A 219 24.58 2.36 -0.45
CA ASP A 219 24.55 2.37 1.02
C ASP A 219 25.96 2.15 1.64
N ASP A 220 26.74 1.22 1.08
CA ASP A 220 28.13 1.00 1.48
C ASP A 220 29.02 2.26 1.25
N ARG A 221 28.76 2.97 0.13
CA ARG A 221 29.47 4.20 -0.22
C ARG A 221 29.09 5.36 0.70
N ASP A 222 27.81 5.50 1.02
CA ASP A 222 27.30 6.56 1.89
C ASP A 222 27.82 6.39 3.32
N ASN A 223 27.84 5.17 3.87
CA ASN A 223 28.44 4.89 5.16
C ASN A 223 29.94 5.25 5.22
N THR A 224 30.67 5.02 4.13
CA THR A 224 32.08 5.41 4.02
C THR A 224 32.26 6.92 3.92
N HIS A 225 31.37 7.60 3.18
CA HIS A 225 31.41 9.05 3.04
C HIS A 225 31.08 9.76 4.36
N VAL A 226 30.04 9.34 5.08
CA VAL A 226 29.65 9.91 6.39
C VAL A 226 30.78 9.76 7.41
N ARG A 227 31.46 8.60 7.45
CA ARG A 227 32.63 8.42 8.33
C ARG A 227 33.76 9.38 7.98
N ARG A 228 34.07 9.55 6.70
CA ARG A 228 35.14 10.47 6.24
C ARG A 228 34.78 11.93 6.49
N SER A 229 33.51 12.33 6.37
CA SER A 229 33.08 13.69 6.72
C SER A 229 33.16 13.93 8.23
N LEU A 230 32.73 12.97 9.06
CA LEU A 230 32.83 13.09 10.52
C LEU A 230 34.30 13.21 10.97
N ARG A 231 35.21 12.45 10.34
CA ARG A 231 36.66 12.57 10.59
C ARG A 231 37.17 13.97 10.26
N LYS A 232 36.83 14.50 9.08
CA LYS A 232 37.25 15.84 8.67
C LYS A 232 36.73 16.91 9.62
N GLU A 233 35.47 16.82 10.02
CA GLU A 233 34.86 17.73 10.99
C GLU A 233 35.57 17.67 12.34
N LEU A 234 35.84 16.46 12.86
CA LEU A 234 36.59 16.28 14.10
C LEU A 234 38.00 16.87 13.99
N GLN A 235 38.69 16.62 12.87
CA GLN A 235 40.02 17.15 12.60
C GLN A 235 40.00 18.68 12.51
N GLU A 236 38.98 19.27 11.89
CA GLU A 236 38.79 20.73 11.81
C GLU A 236 38.49 21.34 13.19
N ILE A 237 37.66 20.69 14.02
CA ILE A 237 37.40 21.10 15.41
C ILE A 237 38.67 21.04 16.25
N ILE A 238 39.46 19.97 16.11
CA ILE A 238 40.73 19.83 16.85
C ILE A 238 41.75 20.84 16.33
N GLN A 239 41.85 21.03 15.02
CA GLN A 239 42.79 21.95 14.41
C GLN A 239 42.47 23.39 14.79
N SER A 240 41.20 23.81 14.70
CA SER A 240 40.74 25.13 15.13
C SER A 240 41.03 25.39 16.62
N ARG A 241 40.82 24.39 17.49
CA ARG A 241 41.19 24.46 18.92
C ARG A 241 42.71 24.44 19.15
N SER A 242 43.49 23.81 18.27
CA SER A 242 44.95 23.76 18.37
C SER A 242 45.61 25.06 17.88
N THR A 243 45.06 25.71 16.85
CA THR A 243 45.55 27.00 16.34
C THR A 243 45.20 28.14 17.27
N GLU A 244 44.07 28.03 17.98
CA GLU A 244 43.66 28.95 19.02
C GLU A 244 43.77 28.32 20.42
N PHE A 245 44.93 27.75 20.78
CA PHE A 245 45.19 27.39 22.18
C PHE A 245 45.39 28.66 23.04
N LYS A 246 44.36 29.51 23.07
CA LYS A 246 44.20 30.53 24.08
C LYS A 246 43.77 29.77 25.33
N LEU A 247 44.65 29.75 26.32
CA LEU A 247 44.27 29.40 27.69
C LEU A 247 42.92 30.05 27.99
N THR A 248 41.97 29.28 28.53
CA THR A 248 40.68 29.80 28.96
C THR A 248 40.89 31.13 29.67
N SER A 249 40.07 32.13 29.37
CA SER A 249 40.22 33.50 29.88
C SER A 249 40.43 33.55 31.41
N GLY A 250 39.85 32.60 32.15
CA GLY A 250 40.10 32.42 33.59
C GLY A 250 41.54 32.03 33.97
N THR A 251 42.21 31.15 33.23
CA THR A 251 43.60 30.74 33.54
C THR A 251 44.60 31.85 33.21
N ASN A 252 44.37 32.61 32.13
CA ASN A 252 45.24 33.74 31.79
C ASN A 252 45.05 34.93 32.77
N GLN A 253 43.85 35.11 33.33
CA GLN A 253 43.58 36.10 34.37
C GLN A 253 44.26 35.79 35.71
N LEU A 254 44.56 34.52 36.02
CA LEU A 254 45.32 34.14 37.21
C LEU A 254 46.84 34.37 37.04
N ARG A 255 47.32 34.44 35.79
CA ARG A 255 48.73 34.66 35.44
C ARG A 255 49.15 36.12 35.59
N THR A 256 48.33 37.05 35.09
CA THR A 256 48.65 38.48 35.07
C THR A 256 48.93 39.08 36.45
N PRO A 257 48.18 38.79 37.55
CA PRO A 257 48.49 39.39 38.85
C PRO A 257 49.83 38.90 39.41
N ILE A 258 50.21 37.64 39.19
CA ILE A 258 51.48 37.09 39.68
C ILE A 258 52.66 37.74 38.95
N HIS A 259 52.56 37.93 37.63
CA HIS A 259 53.59 38.64 36.86
C HIS A 259 53.70 40.10 37.29
N VAL A 260 52.57 40.81 37.41
CA VAL A 260 52.57 42.21 37.83
C VAL A 260 53.16 42.34 39.23
N LEU A 261 52.79 41.45 40.16
CA LEU A 261 53.33 41.44 41.52
C LEU A 261 54.83 41.17 41.53
N CYS A 262 55.32 40.15 40.81
CA CYS A 262 56.75 39.83 40.79
C CYS A 262 57.58 40.94 40.12
N ILE A 263 57.11 41.49 39.00
CA ILE A 263 57.79 42.60 38.30
C ILE A 263 57.79 43.85 39.18
N PHE A 264 56.65 44.18 39.82
CA PHE A 264 56.56 45.29 40.74
C PHE A 264 57.52 45.13 41.93
N LEU A 265 57.62 43.92 42.49
CA LEU A 265 58.46 43.63 43.65
C LEU A 265 59.95 43.65 43.29
N ILE A 266 60.31 43.16 42.10
CA ILE A 266 61.67 43.32 41.53
C ILE A 266 61.99 44.79 41.29
N ALA A 267 61.07 45.57 40.72
CA ALA A 267 61.26 46.99 40.48
C ALA A 267 61.40 47.78 41.78
N LEU A 268 60.62 47.43 42.82
CA LEU A 268 60.69 48.04 44.15
C LEU A 268 62.04 47.74 44.81
N PHE A 269 62.51 46.49 44.75
CA PHE A 269 63.83 46.14 45.29
C PHE A 269 64.98 46.77 44.48
N ALA A 270 64.86 46.88 43.17
CA ALA A 270 65.85 47.57 42.34
C ALA A 270 65.90 49.07 42.64
N ALA A 271 64.75 49.75 42.70
CA ALA A 271 64.68 51.17 43.02
C ALA A 271 65.17 51.46 44.45
N GLY A 272 64.75 50.64 45.43
CA GLY A 272 65.22 50.75 46.80
C GLY A 272 66.72 50.48 46.92
N GLY A 273 67.23 49.45 46.25
CA GLY A 273 68.66 49.14 46.22
C GLY A 273 69.51 50.23 45.57
N ILE A 274 69.01 50.90 44.53
CA ILE A 274 69.68 52.07 43.92
C ILE A 274 69.66 53.25 44.88
N TRP A 275 68.52 53.52 45.52
CA TRP A 275 68.38 54.62 46.47
C TRP A 275 69.33 54.49 47.66
N TYR A 276 69.34 53.33 48.32
CA TYR A 276 70.23 53.07 49.46
C TYR A 276 71.70 52.95 49.05
N ALA A 277 72.01 52.58 47.79
CA ALA A 277 73.38 52.64 47.27
C ALA A 277 73.90 54.08 47.15
N ILE A 278 73.07 55.00 46.67
CA ILE A 278 73.40 56.44 46.62
C ILE A 278 73.57 57.00 48.03
N GLU A 279 72.61 56.71 48.93
CA GLU A 279 72.67 57.17 50.33
C GLU A 279 73.91 56.65 51.06
N LEU A 280 74.31 55.40 50.82
CA LEU A 280 75.53 54.82 51.37
C LEU A 280 76.79 55.51 50.81
N PHE A 281 76.82 55.82 49.51
CA PHE A 281 77.95 56.51 48.89
C PHE A 281 78.11 57.95 49.43
N ASP A 282 77.00 58.69 49.55
CA ASP A 282 77.00 60.05 50.08
C ASP A 282 77.38 60.09 51.57
N TYR A 283 76.90 59.13 52.37
CA TYR A 283 77.19 59.06 53.80
C TYR A 283 78.64 58.66 54.11
N VAL A 284 79.24 57.80 53.28
CA VAL A 284 80.66 57.40 53.41
C VAL A 284 81.61 58.54 53.02
N GLY A 285 81.17 59.49 52.18
CA GLY A 285 81.97 60.64 51.74
C GLY A 285 81.97 61.87 52.67
N GLN A 286 81.13 61.90 53.73
CA GLN A 286 81.06 63.02 54.67
C GLN A 286 81.99 62.86 55.89
N GLU A 287 82.74 63.91 56.22
CA GLU A 287 83.55 64.00 57.45
C GLU A 287 82.63 64.16 58.69
N GLY A 288 82.27 63.03 59.31
CA GLY A 288 81.39 62.95 60.49
C GLY A 288 80.57 61.66 60.64
N ALA A 289 80.81 60.66 59.80
CA ALA A 289 80.02 59.42 59.77
C ALA A 289 80.16 58.60 61.07
N THR A 290 79.02 58.34 61.74
CA THR A 290 78.94 57.43 62.89
C THR A 290 78.96 55.98 62.40
N THR A 291 79.87 55.16 62.90
CA THR A 291 80.05 53.73 62.51
C THR A 291 78.75 52.92 62.57
N THR A 292 77.89 53.19 63.55
CA THR A 292 76.59 52.52 63.71
C THR A 292 75.63 52.78 62.55
N ASN A 293 75.58 54.00 62.01
CA ASN A 293 74.64 54.34 60.94
C ASN A 293 75.08 53.74 59.60
N THR A 294 76.38 53.73 59.30
CA THR A 294 76.92 53.09 58.09
C THR A 294 76.63 51.59 58.07
N VAL A 295 76.77 50.92 59.23
CA VAL A 295 76.45 49.49 59.35
C VAL A 295 74.96 49.22 59.12
N ILE A 296 74.07 50.07 59.64
CA ILE A 296 72.61 49.92 59.43
C ILE A 296 72.24 50.09 57.94
N ILE A 297 72.80 51.08 57.25
CA ILE A 297 72.55 51.30 55.82
C ILE A 297 73.11 50.14 54.99
N ALA A 298 74.31 49.63 55.32
CA ALA A 298 74.90 48.48 54.67
C ALA A 298 74.06 47.20 54.84
N ILE A 299 73.52 46.94 56.05
CA ILE A 299 72.62 45.82 56.31
C ILE A 299 71.32 45.96 55.52
N LYS A 300 70.74 47.16 55.45
CA LYS A 300 69.53 47.43 54.62
C LYS A 300 69.80 47.16 53.15
N GLN A 301 70.95 47.59 52.63
CA GLN A 301 71.35 47.36 51.25
C GLN A 301 71.56 45.86 50.94
N LEU A 302 72.22 45.13 51.85
CA LEU A 302 72.36 43.69 51.73
C LEU A 302 71.00 42.97 51.78
N GLY A 303 70.10 43.38 52.68
CA GLY A 303 68.76 42.83 52.76
C GLY A 303 67.95 43.03 51.47
N LEU A 304 68.03 44.22 50.87
CA LEU A 304 67.33 44.54 49.62
C LEU A 304 67.92 43.80 48.41
N THR A 305 69.24 43.65 48.33
CA THR A 305 69.88 42.90 47.25
C THR A 305 69.56 41.40 47.35
N ILE A 306 69.61 40.81 48.55
CA ILE A 306 69.20 39.42 48.79
C ILE A 306 67.71 39.23 48.47
N GLY A 307 66.83 40.15 48.87
CA GLY A 307 65.41 40.13 48.56
C GLY A 307 65.13 40.22 47.06
N GLY A 308 65.83 41.11 46.36
CA GLY A 308 65.74 41.29 44.90
C GLY A 308 66.19 40.04 44.14
N VAL A 309 67.37 39.50 44.47
CA VAL A 309 67.89 38.27 43.86
C VAL A 309 66.99 37.08 44.18
N GLY A 310 66.53 36.94 45.43
CA GLY A 310 65.62 35.87 45.83
C GLY A 310 64.30 35.91 45.06
N THR A 311 63.73 37.10 44.85
CA THR A 311 62.51 37.29 44.06
C THR A 311 62.74 36.98 42.59
N ALA A 312 63.87 37.41 42.01
CA ALA A 312 64.21 37.11 40.62
C ALA A 312 64.39 35.59 40.39
N VAL A 313 65.09 34.91 41.29
CA VAL A 313 65.25 33.44 41.23
C VAL A 313 63.90 32.73 41.37
N PHE A 314 63.06 33.16 42.32
CA PHE A 314 61.70 32.62 42.45
C PHE A 314 60.89 32.81 41.17
N TYR A 315 60.90 34.01 40.60
CA TYR A 315 60.18 34.32 39.38
C TYR A 315 60.65 33.49 38.19
N LEU A 316 61.97 33.32 38.01
CA LEU A 316 62.53 32.45 36.97
C LEU A 316 62.13 30.98 37.15
N ARG A 317 62.14 30.46 38.40
CA ARG A 317 61.71 29.08 38.67
C ARG A 317 60.22 28.89 38.40
N TRP A 318 59.39 29.87 38.79
CA TRP A 318 57.96 29.86 38.52
C TRP A 318 57.68 29.91 37.01
N LEU A 319 58.39 30.77 36.28
CA LEU A 319 58.27 30.90 34.83
C LEU A 319 58.68 29.61 34.12
N ASN A 320 59.82 29.01 34.49
CA ASN A 320 60.27 27.74 33.92
C ASN A 320 59.27 26.61 34.20
N ARG A 321 58.76 26.50 35.43
CA ARG A 321 57.75 25.48 35.77
C ARG A 321 56.47 25.66 34.96
N TRP A 322 56.04 26.90 34.76
CA TRP A 322 54.85 27.19 33.98
C TRP A 322 55.04 26.86 32.50
N PHE A 323 56.18 27.24 31.91
CA PHE A 323 56.49 26.90 30.51
C PHE A 323 56.58 25.39 30.30
N GLU A 324 57.19 24.67 31.24
CA GLU A 324 57.29 23.21 31.20
C GLU A 324 55.90 22.54 31.26
N GLN A 325 55.01 23.01 32.14
CA GLN A 325 53.65 22.50 32.19
C GLN A 325 52.85 22.83 30.91
N HIS A 326 53.12 23.99 30.31
CA HIS A 326 52.45 24.40 29.09
C HIS A 326 52.93 23.61 27.87
N SER A 327 54.24 23.41 27.73
CA SER A 327 54.81 22.59 26.65
C SER A 327 54.34 21.14 26.77
N GLN A 328 54.31 20.56 27.97
CA GLN A 328 53.79 19.21 28.19
C GLN A 328 52.31 19.08 27.81
N ALA A 329 51.48 20.06 28.16
CA ALA A 329 50.07 20.07 27.76
C ALA A 329 49.91 20.19 26.23
N GLU A 330 50.75 20.98 25.56
CA GLU A 330 50.76 21.10 24.11
C GLU A 330 51.20 19.80 23.43
N PHE A 331 52.30 19.19 23.90
CA PHE A 331 52.75 17.89 23.41
C PHE A 331 51.68 16.82 23.60
N HIS A 332 50.99 16.81 24.74
CA HIS A 332 49.90 15.87 24.98
C HIS A 332 48.74 16.07 24.01
N LEU A 333 48.35 17.31 23.72
CA LEU A 333 47.29 17.59 22.74
C LEU A 333 47.69 17.15 21.33
N LYS A 334 48.96 17.35 20.95
CA LYS A 334 49.51 16.88 19.67
C LYS A 334 49.55 15.36 19.58
N HIS A 335 49.98 14.69 20.64
CA HIS A 335 49.94 13.23 20.73
C HIS A 335 48.51 12.70 20.66
N PHE A 336 47.56 13.33 21.36
CA PHE A 336 46.16 12.98 21.30
C PHE A 336 45.56 13.15 19.89
N GLN A 337 45.93 14.21 19.18
CA GLN A 337 45.54 14.40 17.78
C GLN A 337 46.07 13.27 16.89
N LEU A 338 47.35 12.91 17.05
CA LEU A 338 47.96 11.78 16.32
C LEU A 338 47.30 10.45 16.66
N ASP A 339 46.93 10.23 17.92
CA ASP A 339 46.22 9.02 18.34
C ASP A 339 44.80 8.96 17.79
N ILE A 340 44.08 10.08 17.69
CA ILE A 340 42.78 10.12 16.98
C ILE A 340 42.95 9.71 15.52
N ASP A 341 43.98 10.23 14.82
CA ASP A 341 44.24 9.87 13.43
C ASP A 341 44.62 8.39 13.28
N ARG A 342 45.46 7.86 14.19
CA ARG A 342 45.83 6.44 14.25
C ARG A 342 44.60 5.57 14.51
N ALA A 343 43.79 5.90 15.51
CA ALA A 343 42.57 5.19 15.87
C ALA A 343 41.57 5.16 14.71
N SER A 344 41.38 6.31 14.04
CA SER A 344 40.52 6.40 12.87
C SER A 344 41.02 5.52 11.74
N TRP A 345 42.33 5.47 11.51
CA TRP A 345 42.93 4.60 10.51
C TRP A 345 42.76 3.11 10.85
N VAL A 346 42.92 2.72 12.13
CA VAL A 346 42.67 1.34 12.58
C VAL A 346 41.24 0.94 12.29
N VAL A 347 40.26 1.78 12.63
CA VAL A 347 38.84 1.49 12.42
C VAL A 347 38.50 1.40 10.93
N GLU A 348 39.04 2.30 10.09
CA GLU A 348 38.84 2.24 8.63
C GLU A 348 39.45 0.96 8.06
N THR A 349 40.66 0.61 8.47
CA THR A 349 41.35 -0.63 8.05
C THR A 349 40.59 -1.87 8.52
N ALA A 350 40.02 -1.85 9.74
CA ALA A 350 39.20 -2.93 10.28
C ALA A 350 37.91 -3.16 9.53
N LEU A 351 37.25 -2.08 9.13
CA LEU A 351 36.04 -2.15 8.33
C LEU A 351 36.31 -2.56 6.88
N GLU A 352 37.38 -2.07 6.27
CA GLU A 352 37.80 -2.49 4.92
C GLU A 352 38.22 -3.97 4.91
N TRP A 353 38.93 -4.44 5.93
CA TRP A 353 39.29 -5.84 6.07
C TRP A 353 38.05 -6.74 6.23
N ASN A 354 37.12 -6.35 7.11
CA ASN A 354 35.88 -7.09 7.31
C ASN A 354 35.03 -7.13 6.03
N THR A 355 34.91 -6.00 5.32
CA THR A 355 34.15 -5.91 4.07
C THR A 355 34.79 -6.75 2.95
N SER A 356 36.12 -6.81 2.87
CA SER A 356 36.84 -7.50 1.78
C SER A 356 37.04 -9.00 2.00
N THR A 357 37.27 -9.45 3.24
CA THR A 357 37.55 -10.86 3.54
C THR A 357 36.44 -11.55 4.33
N GLY A 358 35.49 -10.81 4.91
CA GLY A 358 34.43 -11.37 5.77
C GLY A 358 34.95 -11.98 7.07
N THR A 359 36.21 -11.71 7.45
CA THR A 359 36.87 -12.25 8.63
C THR A 359 37.29 -11.13 9.58
N ILE A 360 37.34 -11.44 10.88
CA ILE A 360 37.83 -10.52 11.90
C ILE A 360 39.36 -10.40 11.76
N ILE A 361 39.91 -9.19 11.87
CA ILE A 361 41.37 -8.98 11.83
C ILE A 361 42.04 -9.84 12.92
N PRO A 362 43.15 -10.53 12.62
CA PRO A 362 43.95 -11.23 13.61
C PRO A 362 44.27 -10.35 14.82
N THR A 363 43.98 -10.85 16.02
CA THR A 363 44.13 -10.11 17.29
C THR A 363 45.53 -9.56 17.50
N VAL A 364 46.57 -10.30 17.07
CA VAL A 364 47.98 -9.88 17.13
C VAL A 364 48.24 -8.60 16.33
N LEU A 365 47.58 -8.44 15.19
CA LEU A 365 47.77 -7.27 14.32
C LEU A 365 47.00 -6.06 14.87
N MET A 366 45.78 -6.28 15.36
CA MET A 366 45.03 -5.25 16.10
C MET A 366 45.81 -4.73 17.30
N GLU A 367 46.30 -5.63 18.15
CA GLU A 367 47.06 -5.28 19.35
C GLU A 367 48.32 -4.47 19.02
N SER A 368 49.01 -4.80 17.92
CA SER A 368 50.19 -4.05 17.49
C SER A 368 49.90 -2.61 17.04
N ILE A 369 48.76 -2.37 16.39
CA ILE A 369 48.39 -1.04 15.86
C ILE A 369 47.75 -0.18 16.93
N THR A 370 46.97 -0.78 17.84
CA THR A 370 46.33 -0.09 18.98
C THR A 370 47.27 0.10 20.17
N LYS A 371 48.49 -0.42 20.12
CA LYS A 371 49.47 -0.26 21.19
C LYS A 371 49.79 1.22 21.43
N ASN A 372 49.82 1.62 22.71
CA ASN A 372 50.07 2.99 23.18
C ASN A 372 49.06 4.02 22.66
N LEU A 373 47.85 3.61 22.29
CA LEU A 373 46.81 4.53 21.86
C LEU A 373 46.17 5.15 23.10
N PHE A 374 46.22 6.48 23.23
CA PHE A 374 45.70 7.22 24.38
C PHE A 374 46.39 6.91 25.73
N GLU A 375 47.52 6.21 25.71
CA GLU A 375 48.32 5.99 26.92
C GLU A 375 49.08 7.28 27.28
N ARG A 376 48.97 7.69 28.54
CA ARG A 376 49.79 8.78 29.09
C ARG A 376 51.15 8.21 29.45
N GLU A 377 52.15 8.44 28.60
CA GLU A 377 53.54 8.16 28.94
C GLU A 377 53.92 8.91 30.23
N GLY A 378 54.01 8.19 31.35
CA GLY A 378 54.46 8.71 32.64
C GLY A 378 53.46 8.69 33.80
N GLU A 379 52.20 8.31 33.60
CA GLU A 379 51.29 8.02 34.73
C GLU A 379 51.48 6.56 35.17
N ALA A 380 52.40 6.34 36.11
CA ALA A 380 52.30 5.15 36.95
C ALA A 380 50.89 5.16 37.57
N PRO A 381 50.18 4.01 37.64
CA PRO A 381 48.83 3.97 38.18
C PRO A 381 48.87 4.58 39.58
N VAL A 382 48.29 5.76 39.72
CA VAL A 382 48.17 6.44 41.01
C VAL A 382 47.23 5.54 41.82
N PRO A 383 47.70 4.87 42.88
CA PRO A 383 46.78 4.16 43.76
C PRO A 383 45.83 5.22 44.34
N ASP A 384 44.53 4.90 44.45
CA ASP A 384 43.49 5.79 44.97
C ASP A 384 43.95 6.47 46.28
N MET A 385 44.52 7.66 46.15
CA MET A 385 44.96 8.48 47.27
C MET A 385 44.07 9.72 47.27
N GLU A 386 43.31 9.83 48.35
CA GLU A 386 42.38 10.91 48.64
C GLU A 386 43.11 12.27 48.58
N ALA A 387 42.46 13.32 48.08
CA ALA A 387 43.08 14.62 47.78
C ALA A 387 43.83 15.26 48.98
N GLY A 388 43.50 14.87 50.21
CA GLY A 388 44.22 15.28 51.42
C GLY A 388 45.63 14.69 51.52
N ASP A 389 45.84 13.48 51.00
CA ASP A 389 47.11 12.76 51.09
C ASP A 389 48.13 13.26 50.04
N GLN A 390 47.64 13.78 48.91
CA GLN A 390 48.47 14.52 47.94
C GLN A 390 48.95 15.86 48.50
N LEU A 391 48.11 16.58 49.24
CA LEU A 391 48.50 17.81 49.94
C LEU A 391 49.49 17.51 51.07
N ALA A 392 49.25 16.45 51.85
CA ALA A 392 50.17 16.02 52.89
C ALA A 392 51.51 15.58 52.31
N SER A 393 51.54 14.83 51.20
CA SER A 393 52.75 14.43 50.47
C SER A 393 53.50 15.61 49.85
N ALA A 394 52.81 16.59 49.27
CA ALA A 394 53.45 17.81 48.72
C ALA A 394 54.08 18.68 49.82
N ILE A 395 53.50 18.68 51.03
CA ILE A 395 54.03 19.40 52.19
C ILE A 395 55.15 18.58 52.87
N LEU A 396 54.97 17.27 53.08
CA LEU A 396 55.98 16.37 53.65
C LEU A 396 57.16 16.10 52.72
N GLY A 397 56.98 16.21 51.40
CA GLY A 397 58.06 16.10 50.41
C GLY A 397 59.14 17.17 50.58
N SER A 398 58.86 18.25 51.32
CA SER A 398 59.85 19.24 51.75
C SER A 398 60.67 18.83 52.99
N ALA A 399 60.31 17.72 53.65
CA ALA A 399 60.98 17.17 54.83
C ALA A 399 61.10 15.64 54.72
N SER A 400 61.95 15.15 53.81
CA SER A 400 62.11 13.72 53.56
C SER A 400 62.71 12.98 54.76
N ARG A 401 61.89 12.14 55.42
CA ARG A 401 62.33 11.01 56.25
C ARG A 401 62.35 9.78 55.36
N VAL A 402 63.54 9.30 54.98
CA VAL A 402 63.68 8.15 54.07
C VAL A 402 63.82 6.88 54.91
N LYS A 403 62.82 5.98 54.84
CA LYS A 403 62.93 4.60 55.35
C LYS A 403 63.33 3.69 54.19
N ILE A 404 64.56 3.19 54.20
CA ILE A 404 65.02 2.18 53.25
C ILE A 404 65.08 0.85 54.00
N GLN A 405 64.33 -0.13 53.52
CA GLN A 405 64.43 -1.51 53.99
C GLN A 405 65.51 -2.20 53.14
N ALA A 406 66.66 -2.52 53.74
CA ALA A 406 67.75 -3.18 53.03
C ALA A 406 67.34 -4.63 52.69
N ALA A 407 67.59 -5.05 51.45
CA ALA A 407 67.32 -6.40 51.00
C ALA A 407 68.23 -7.39 51.76
N GLY A 408 67.62 -8.23 52.59
CA GLY A 408 68.29 -9.28 53.35
C GLY A 408 68.31 -9.03 54.86
N GLY A 409 67.17 -9.22 55.53
CA GLY A 409 67.11 -9.45 56.98
C GLY A 409 66.92 -8.21 57.87
N GLY A 410 65.65 -7.89 58.14
CA GLY A 410 65.14 -7.44 59.45
C GLY A 410 65.59 -6.12 60.08
N ALA A 411 66.63 -5.43 59.59
CA ALA A 411 67.08 -4.18 60.18
C ALA A 411 66.39 -2.96 59.53
N GLN A 412 65.59 -2.23 60.32
CA GLN A 412 65.03 -0.93 59.95
C GLN A 412 66.00 0.17 60.40
N LEU A 413 66.57 0.93 59.46
CA LEU A 413 67.40 2.09 59.77
C LEU A 413 66.63 3.38 59.44
N GLU A 414 66.42 4.22 60.46
CA GLU A 414 65.81 5.54 60.32
C GLU A 414 66.89 6.61 60.18
N PHE A 415 66.85 7.39 59.09
CA PHE A 415 67.71 8.54 58.90
C PHE A 415 66.89 9.84 58.87
N GLU A 416 67.24 10.77 59.75
CA GLU A 416 66.73 12.15 59.75
C GLU A 416 67.71 13.05 58.96
N GLY A 417 67.20 13.77 57.96
CA GLY A 417 67.99 14.55 57.00
C GLY A 417 68.90 15.64 57.60
N ASN A 418 68.68 16.04 58.85
CA ASN A 418 69.52 17.04 59.51
C ASN A 418 70.89 16.50 59.99
N LYS A 419 71.09 15.18 59.99
CA LYS A 419 72.40 14.56 60.30
C LYS A 419 73.25 14.27 59.06
N LEU A 420 72.64 14.04 57.89
CA LEU A 420 73.37 13.77 56.64
C LEU A 420 74.18 14.96 56.12
N ARG A 421 73.75 16.19 56.43
CA ARG A 421 74.48 17.42 56.05
C ARG A 421 75.73 17.67 56.92
N LYS A 422 75.83 17.05 58.09
CA LYS A 422 76.96 17.23 59.02
C LYS A 422 78.05 16.17 58.87
N GLU A 423 77.70 14.96 58.43
CA GLU A 423 78.68 13.90 58.16
C GLU A 423 79.28 13.92 56.74
N MET A 424 78.62 14.56 55.76
CA MET A 424 79.25 14.80 54.44
C MET A 424 80.14 16.06 54.40
N ALA A 425 80.30 16.75 55.53
CA ALA A 425 81.10 17.97 55.65
C ALA A 425 82.31 17.82 56.62
N SER A 426 82.66 16.58 57.00
CA SER A 426 83.93 16.26 57.70
C SER A 426 84.86 15.47 56.80
#